data_AF-A0A944LGY8-F1
#
_entry.id   AF-A0A944LGY8-F1
#
_cell.length_a   1.000
_cell.length_b   1.000
_cell.length_c   1.000
_cell.angle_alpha   90.00
_cell.angle_beta   90.00
_cell.angle_gamma   90.00
#
_symmetry.space_group_name_H-M   'P 1'
#
loop_
_entity.id
_entity.type
_entity.pdbx_description
1 polymer ?
#
loop_
_entity_poly.entity_id
_entity_poly.type
_entity_poly.pdbx_seq_one_letter_code
_entity_poly.pdbx_strand_id
1 'polypeptide(L)' 'MVERGNTTHGPALDDKMQQETQGLRQGGRSGHAEEWRETEPLPDDTDSQEVREAVRENLPEGGPEPTDVTEERGKDA' A
#
# COMPACT_ATOMS: atom_id res chain seq x y z
N MET A 1 -7.50 26.06 -1.94
CA MET A 1 -7.74 25.59 -3.31
C MET A 1 -6.40 25.19 -3.91
N VAL A 2 -6.12 23.89 -4.03
CA VAL A 2 -5.12 23.38 -4.97
C VAL A 2 -5.62 22.02 -5.46
N GLU A 3 -6.22 22.00 -6.64
CA GLU A 3 -6.37 20.78 -7.43
C GLU A 3 -5.55 21.01 -8.69
N ARG A 4 -4.25 20.72 -8.62
CA ARG A 4 -3.47 20.61 -9.86
C ARG A 4 -3.59 19.17 -10.33
N GLY A 5 -4.70 18.90 -11.02
CA GLY A 5 -4.87 17.68 -11.79
C GLY A 5 -3.83 17.54 -12.90
N ASN A 6 -3.81 16.39 -13.56
CA ASN A 6 -2.92 16.14 -14.70
C ASN A 6 -3.35 17.00 -15.91
N THR A 7 -2.39 17.64 -16.58
CA THR A 7 -2.64 18.55 -17.72
C THR A 7 -2.53 17.85 -19.07
N THR A 8 -2.10 16.58 -19.07
CA THR A 8 -1.90 15.76 -20.28
C THR A 8 -3.22 15.21 -20.79
N HIS A 9 -4.09 14.83 -19.87
CA HIS A 9 -5.42 14.33 -20.17
C HIS A 9 -6.47 15.27 -19.58
N GLY A 10 -7.70 15.15 -20.06
CA GLY A 10 -8.82 15.84 -19.43
C GLY A 10 -9.14 15.16 -18.09
N PRO A 11 -9.73 15.88 -17.13
CA PRO A 11 -10.03 15.37 -15.79
C PRO A 11 -10.85 14.08 -15.82
N ALA A 12 -11.80 13.96 -16.76
CA ALA A 12 -12.60 12.75 -16.91
C ALA A 12 -11.79 11.51 -17.35
N LEU A 13 -10.72 11.69 -18.13
CA LEU A 13 -9.85 10.59 -18.53
C LEU A 13 -8.86 10.24 -17.41
N ASP A 14 -8.39 11.23 -16.66
CA ASP A 14 -7.56 10.99 -15.48
C ASP A 14 -8.31 10.23 -14.40
N ASP A 15 -9.56 10.60 -14.10
CA ASP A 15 -10.39 9.92 -13.12
C ASP A 15 -10.58 8.44 -13.50
N LYS A 16 -10.75 8.16 -14.80
CA LYS A 16 -10.90 6.79 -15.31
C LYS A 16 -9.60 5.99 -15.23
N MET A 17 -8.49 6.58 -15.64
CA MET A 17 -7.18 5.91 -15.53
C MET A 17 -6.77 5.70 -14.08
N GLN A 18 -7.11 6.63 -13.19
CA GLN A 18 -7.10 6.37 -11.76
C GLN A 18 -7.96 5.13 -11.56
N GLN A 19 -9.27 5.15 -11.81
CA GLN A 19 -10.17 4.05 -11.47
C GLN A 19 -9.70 2.65 -11.94
N GLU A 20 -9.01 2.54 -13.06
CA GLU A 20 -8.41 1.28 -13.54
C GLU A 20 -7.17 0.86 -12.75
N THR A 21 -6.26 1.80 -12.50
CA THR A 21 -5.11 1.61 -11.60
C THR A 21 -5.54 1.58 -10.14
N GLN A 22 -6.86 1.53 -9.88
CA GLN A 22 -7.40 1.41 -8.54
C GLN A 22 -7.03 0.03 -8.01
N GLY A 23 -7.65 -1.01 -8.54
CA GLY A 23 -7.58 -2.38 -8.01
C GLY A 23 -6.19 -2.93 -7.72
N LEU A 24 -5.23 -2.60 -8.57
CA LEU A 24 -3.86 -3.05 -8.39
C LEU A 24 -3.23 -2.40 -7.17
N ARG A 25 -3.60 -1.15 -6.91
CA ARG A 25 -2.95 -0.37 -5.91
C ARG A 25 -3.29 -1.00 -4.53
N GLN A 26 -4.54 -1.34 -4.12
CA GLN A 26 -4.84 -1.88 -2.72
C GLN A 26 -4.52 -3.34 -2.59
N GLY A 27 -3.97 -3.95 -3.63
CA GLY A 27 -3.81 -5.38 -3.68
C GLY A 27 -2.73 -5.88 -2.73
N GLY A 28 -2.83 -5.59 -1.43
CA GLY A 28 -2.06 -6.23 -0.38
C GLY A 28 -2.68 -7.58 -0.08
N ARG A 29 -2.19 -8.62 -0.78
CA ARG A 29 -1.76 -9.93 -0.23
C ARG A 29 -1.69 -11.00 -1.32
N SER A 30 -0.77 -11.90 -1.07
CA SER A 30 -0.33 -13.04 -1.88
C SER A 30 -1.45 -14.01 -2.27
N GLY A 31 -1.28 -14.69 -3.40
CA GLY A 31 -2.14 -15.79 -3.82
C GLY A 31 -1.89 -17.10 -3.05
N HIS A 32 -1.65 -17.05 -1.73
CA HIS A 32 -1.52 -18.29 -0.97
C HIS A 32 -2.88 -18.99 -0.91
N ALA A 33 -2.88 -20.29 -1.20
CA ALA A 33 -4.09 -21.11 -1.15
C ALA A 33 -4.65 -21.27 0.28
N GLU A 34 -3.79 -21.05 1.29
CA GLU A 34 -4.10 -21.18 2.71
C GLU A 34 -3.71 -19.89 3.44
N GLU A 35 -4.66 -18.99 3.63
CA GLU A 35 -4.49 -17.67 4.28
C GLU A 35 -3.89 -17.77 5.70
N TRP A 36 -4.15 -18.85 6.43
CA TRP A 36 -3.63 -19.07 7.79
C TRP A 36 -2.13 -19.40 7.86
N ARG A 37 -1.49 -19.58 6.70
CA ARG A 37 -0.02 -19.66 6.61
C ARG A 37 0.60 -18.33 6.23
N GLU A 38 -0.21 -17.30 5.97
CA GLU A 38 0.31 -15.98 5.65
C GLU A 38 0.87 -15.33 6.91
N THR A 39 2.10 -14.87 6.81
CA THR A 39 2.68 -13.99 7.81
C THR A 39 1.98 -12.64 7.74
N GLU A 40 1.79 -11.99 8.90
CA GLU A 40 1.32 -10.61 8.93
C GLU A 40 2.22 -9.70 8.07
N PRO A 41 1.65 -8.73 7.32
CA PRO A 41 2.43 -7.80 6.54
C PRO A 41 3.33 -6.98 7.48
N LEU A 42 4.57 -6.77 7.06
CA LEU A 42 5.47 -5.89 7.79
C LEU A 42 4.97 -4.44 7.68
N PRO A 43 5.16 -3.62 8.73
CA PRO A 43 4.81 -2.21 8.66
C PRO A 43 5.50 -1.51 7.49
N ASP A 44 4.78 -0.58 6.86
CA ASP A 44 5.23 0.14 5.66
C ASP A 44 5.10 1.67 5.81
N ASP A 45 5.34 2.37 4.70
CA ASP A 45 5.42 3.84 4.69
C ASP A 45 4.06 4.52 4.89
N THR A 46 3.00 3.73 4.81
CA THR A 46 1.62 4.13 5.07
C THR A 46 1.30 4.06 6.56
N ASP A 47 2.06 3.25 7.32
CA ASP A 47 1.89 3.09 8.76
C ASP A 47 2.49 4.26 9.56
N SER A 48 2.01 4.47 10.79
CA SER A 48 2.50 5.56 11.62
C SER A 48 3.93 5.33 12.12
N GLN A 49 4.65 6.42 12.39
CA GLN A 49 6.01 6.35 12.92
C GLN A 49 6.09 5.54 14.22
N GLU A 50 5.11 5.68 15.10
CA GLU A 50 4.98 4.92 16.34
C GLU A 50 4.94 3.41 16.09
N VAL A 51 4.18 2.96 15.08
CA VAL A 51 4.05 1.53 14.73
C VAL A 51 5.37 0.97 14.20
N ARG A 52 6.07 1.72 13.36
CA ARG A 52 7.37 1.29 12.82
C ARG A 52 8.46 1.23 13.89
N GLU A 53 8.44 2.18 14.82
CA GLU A 53 9.36 2.20 15.96
C GLU A 53 9.09 1.03 16.92
N ALA A 54 7.82 0.76 17.24
CA ALA A 54 7.43 -0.36 18.09
C ALA A 54 7.87 -1.73 17.52
N VAL A 55 7.75 -1.92 16.20
CA VAL A 55 8.22 -3.15 15.56
C VAL A 55 9.75 -3.24 15.55
N ARG A 56 10.46 -2.13 15.31
CA ARG A 56 11.93 -2.07 15.37
C ARG A 56 12.48 -2.42 16.75
N GLU A 57 11.84 -1.94 17.82
CA GLU A 57 12.25 -2.21 19.20
C GLU A 57 12.10 -3.70 19.57
N ASN A 58 11.16 -4.41 18.93
CA ASN A 58 10.88 -5.82 19.21
C ASN A 58 11.58 -6.80 18.24
N LEU A 59 12.38 -6.30 17.28
CA LEU A 59 13.11 -7.15 16.35
C LEU A 59 14.39 -7.71 17.00
N PRO A 60 14.70 -9.02 16.84
CA PRO A 60 15.97 -9.57 17.31
C PRO A 60 17.15 -8.91 16.57
N GLU A 61 18.27 -8.68 17.28
CA GLU A 61 19.49 -8.12 16.68
C GLU A 61 19.92 -8.94 15.45
N GLY A 62 19.84 -8.35 14.26
CA GLY A 62 20.13 -8.99 12.97
C GLY A 62 18.92 -9.34 12.09
N GLY A 63 17.69 -8.92 12.45
CA GLY A 63 16.49 -9.06 11.60
C GLY A 63 16.49 -8.12 10.39
N PRO A 64 15.68 -8.40 9.33
CA PRO A 64 15.57 -7.51 8.19
C PRO A 64 14.92 -6.19 8.60
N GLU A 65 15.58 -5.06 8.32
CA GLU A 65 14.99 -3.72 8.50
C GLU A 65 13.68 -3.63 7.70
N PRO A 66 12.60 -3.05 8.26
CA PRO A 66 11.35 -2.87 7.53
C PRO A 66 11.61 -1.91 6.36
N THR A 67 11.57 -2.43 5.14
CA THR A 67 11.64 -1.62 3.93
C THR A 67 10.22 -1.40 3.43
N ASP A 68 9.81 -0.14 3.39
CA ASP A 68 8.47 0.30 3.02
C ASP A 68 8.09 -0.06 1.57
N VAL A 69 6.91 -0.66 1.37
CA VAL A 69 6.32 -0.94 0.05
C VAL A 69 4.82 -0.62 0.05
N THR A 70 4.47 0.61 -0.30
CA THR A 70 3.09 1.14 -0.36
C THR A 70 2.38 0.73 -1.64
N GLU A 71 1.17 0.16 -1.56
CA GLU A 71 0.22 0.11 -2.67
C GLU A 71 -1.24 -0.01 -2.09
N GLU A 72 -2.14 0.95 -2.42
CA GLU A 72 -3.57 1.17 -2.03
C GLU A 72 -4.60 1.38 -3.20
N ARG A 73 -5.81 0.78 -3.12
CA ARG A 73 -7.15 0.74 -3.82
C ARG A 73 -7.78 -0.51 -4.61
N GLY A 74 -9.12 -0.68 -4.58
CA GLY A 74 -9.87 -1.67 -5.39
C GLY A 74 -11.23 -2.26 -4.93
N LYS A 75 -12.29 -1.49 -4.70
CA LYS A 75 -13.66 -1.99 -4.37
C LYS A 75 -14.63 -1.73 -5.54
N ASP A 76 -15.43 -2.75 -5.90
CA ASP A 76 -16.37 -2.82 -7.04
C ASP A 76 -17.47 -1.75 -7.07
N ALA A 77 -17.83 -1.25 -8.27
CA ALA A 77 -19.19 -1.06 -8.82
C ALA A 77 -19.17 -0.16 -10.07
#